data_AF-A0A2R5F1F3-F1
#
_entry.id   AF-A0A2R5F1F3-F1
#
_cell.length_a   1.000
_cell.length_b   1.000
_cell.length_c   1.000
_cell.angle_alpha   90.00
_cell.angle_beta   90.00
_cell.angle_gamma   90.00
#
_symmetry.space_group_name_H-M   'P 1'
#
loop_
_entity.id
_entity.type
_entity.pdbx_description
1 polymer ?
#
loop_
_entity_poly.entity_id
_entity_poly.type
_entity_poly.pdbx_seq_one_letter_code
_entity_poly.pdbx_strand_id
1 'polypeptide(L)'
;MIHRKTLGRTVFSVINILLLSIMSLLCIVPFVHLISVSLSSNIAASAGEVKLWPVNFTVEAYKFLGQKVEFIRSLGISIQRVAIGTVINMVLVFITAYPLSKSNAQFGWRTKYVWYFVITMFFGGG
;
A
#
# COMPACT_ATOMS: atom_id res chain seq x y z
N MET A 1 9.15 -12.53 -32.20
CA MET A 1 7.85 -13.21 -32.01
C MET A 1 6.78 -12.49 -32.84
N ILE A 2 6.59 -12.90 -34.09
CA ILE A 2 5.76 -12.19 -35.08
C ILE A 2 4.30 -12.55 -34.82
N HIS A 3 3.58 -11.65 -34.16
CA HIS A 3 2.17 -11.84 -33.82
C HIS A 3 1.28 -11.52 -35.02
N ARG A 4 0.54 -12.52 -35.53
CA ARG A 4 -0.46 -12.30 -36.57
C ARG A 4 -1.57 -11.40 -36.03
N LYS A 5 -1.83 -10.27 -36.70
CA LYS A 5 -2.92 -9.34 -36.41
C LYS A 5 -4.25 -9.96 -36.86
N THR A 6 -4.86 -10.78 -36.01
CA THR A 6 -6.25 -11.22 -36.20
C THR A 6 -7.21 -10.15 -35.68
N LEU A 7 -8.34 -9.94 -36.36
CA LEU A 7 -9.33 -8.91 -35.98
C LEU A 7 -9.79 -9.06 -34.52
N GLY A 8 -10.05 -10.30 -34.08
CA GLY A 8 -10.41 -10.59 -32.68
C GLY A 8 -9.35 -10.18 -31.67
N ARG A 9 -8.06 -10.32 -32.01
CA ARG A 9 -6.95 -9.90 -31.13
C ARG A 9 -6.83 -8.39 -31.02
N THR A 10 -7.01 -7.67 -32.12
CA THR A 10 -6.99 -6.19 -32.11
C THR A 10 -8.13 -5.65 -31.26
N VAL A 11 -9.35 -6.17 -31.44
CA VAL A 11 -10.52 -5.77 -30.63
C VAL A 11 -10.30 -6.09 -29.15
N PHE A 12 -9.87 -7.30 -28.82
CA PHE A 12 -9.54 -7.68 -27.44
C PHE A 12 -8.48 -6.76 -26.82
N SER A 13 -7.40 -6.47 -27.56
CA SER A 13 -6.33 -5.60 -27.07
C SER A 13 -6.81 -4.18 -26.82
N VAL A 14 -7.65 -3.62 -27.69
CA VAL A 14 -8.22 -2.27 -27.51
C VAL A 14 -9.12 -2.23 -26.28
N ILE A 15 -10.01 -3.22 -26.12
CA ILE A 15 -10.90 -3.31 -24.95
C ILE A 15 -10.08 -3.46 -23.67
N ASN A 16 -9.06 -4.32 -23.67
CA ASN A 16 -8.22 -4.54 -22.50
C ASN A 16 -7.44 -3.28 -22.10
N ILE A 17 -6.85 -2.58 -23.08
CA ILE A 17 -6.15 -1.31 -22.82
C ILE A 17 -7.13 -0.26 -22.27
N LEU A 18 -8.33 -0.17 -22.85
CA LEU A 18 -9.35 0.78 -22.40
C LEU A 18 -9.79 0.47 -20.96
N LEU A 19 -10.04 -0.80 -20.64
CA LEU A 19 -10.43 -1.25 -19.30
C LEU A 19 -9.32 -0.94 -18.28
N LEU A 20 -8.09 -1.34 -18.56
CA LEU A 20 -6.94 -1.08 -17.68
C LEU A 20 -6.69 0.43 -17.50
N SER A 21 -6.90 1.23 -18.55
CA SER A 21 -6.78 2.70 -18.47
C SER A 21 -7.85 3.30 -17.56
N ILE A 22 -9.11 2.85 -17.68
CA ILE A 22 -10.20 3.30 -16.80
C ILE A 22 -9.92 2.92 -15.35
N MET A 23 -9.51 1.67 -15.08
CA MET A 23 -9.18 1.23 -13.72
C MET A 23 -8.03 2.05 -13.12
N SER A 24 -6.98 2.31 -13.92
CA SER A 24 -5.87 3.17 -13.50
C SER A 24 -6.34 4.59 -13.17
N LEU A 25 -7.18 5.18 -14.00
CA LEU A 25 -7.75 6.52 -13.75
C LEU A 25 -8.60 6.55 -12.48
N LEU A 26 -9.44 5.54 -12.24
CA LEU A 26 -10.24 5.43 -11.01
C LEU A 26 -9.37 5.37 -9.75
N CYS A 27 -8.20 4.75 -9.83
CA CYS A 27 -7.23 4.73 -8.73
C CYS A 27 -6.54 6.09 -8.55
N ILE A 28 -6.19 6.80 -9.63
CA ILE A 28 -5.41 8.05 -9.58
C ILE A 28 -6.26 9.27 -9.18
N VAL A 29 -7.50 9.36 -9.67
CA VAL A 29 -8.44 10.47 -9.41
C VAL A 29 -8.56 10.82 -7.91
N PRO A 30 -8.77 9.87 -6.96
CA PRO A 30 -8.87 10.22 -5.55
C PRO A 30 -7.57 10.82 -4.98
N PHE A 31 -6.40 10.39 -5.45
CA PHE A 31 -5.12 11.00 -5.01
C PHE A 31 -4.98 12.44 -5.51
N VAL A 32 -5.36 12.71 -6.77
CA VAL A 32 -5.35 14.07 -7.33
C VAL A 32 -6.31 14.99 -6.58
N HIS A 33 -7.50 14.50 -6.26
CA HIS A 33 -8.48 15.22 -5.46
C HIS A 33 -7.94 15.52 -4.06
N LEU A 34 -7.32 14.53 -3.39
CA LEU A 34 -6.72 14.69 -2.06
C LEU A 34 -5.62 15.76 -2.06
N ILE A 35 -4.75 15.75 -3.07
CA ILE A 35 -3.71 16.79 -3.24
C ILE A 35 -4.36 18.16 -3.44
N SER A 36 -5.38 18.25 -4.29
CA SER A 36 -6.11 19.50 -4.56
C SER A 36 -6.74 20.06 -3.29
N VAL A 37 -7.37 19.22 -2.47
CA VAL A 37 -7.94 19.61 -1.17
C VAL A 37 -6.84 20.07 -0.20
N SER A 38 -5.72 19.36 -0.13
CA SER A 38 -4.61 19.71 0.76
C SER A 38 -3.95 21.06 0.45
N LEU A 39 -4.03 21.51 -0.81
CA LEU A 39 -3.46 22.76 -1.30
C LEU A 39 -4.50 23.89 -1.43
N SER A 40 -5.76 23.64 -1.04
CA SER A 40 -6.84 24.63 -1.09
C SER A 40 -7.08 25.27 0.27
N SER A 41 -7.73 26.44 0.29
CA SER A 41 -8.08 27.11 1.54
C SER A 41 -9.07 26.29 2.37
N ASN A 42 -8.98 26.36 3.70
CA ASN A 42 -9.89 25.63 4.60
C ASN A 42 -11.37 25.96 4.28
N ILE A 43 -11.66 27.22 3.93
CA ILE A 43 -13.01 27.67 3.57
C ILE A 43 -13.50 26.96 2.30
N ALA A 44 -12.67 26.92 1.24
CA ALA A 44 -13.01 26.27 -0.03
C ALA A 44 -13.09 24.74 0.10
N ALA A 45 -12.23 24.14 0.92
CA ALA A 45 -12.24 22.72 1.22
C ALA A 45 -13.48 22.30 2.01
N SER A 46 -13.86 23.04 3.06
CA SER A 46 -15.05 22.77 3.87
C SER A 46 -16.36 23.05 3.12
N ALA A 47 -16.36 23.97 2.16
CA ALA A 47 -17.50 24.26 1.31
C ALA A 47 -17.73 23.22 0.19
N GLY A 48 -16.81 22.27 0.00
CA GLY A 48 -16.91 21.25 -1.05
C GLY A 48 -16.70 21.79 -2.47
N GLU A 49 -16.10 22.97 -2.62
CA GLU A 49 -15.86 23.61 -3.92
C GLU A 49 -14.64 23.01 -4.66
N VAL A 50 -13.76 22.32 -3.93
CA VAL A 50 -12.56 21.70 -4.48
C VAL A 50 -12.93 20.44 -5.25
N LYS A 51 -12.71 20.45 -6.57
CA LYS A 51 -12.91 19.28 -7.45
C LYS A 51 -11.57 18.63 -7.79
N LEU A 52 -11.15 18.67 -9.05
CA LEU A 52 -9.85 18.14 -9.50
C LEU A 52 -8.71 19.16 -9.46
N TRP A 53 -9.04 20.43 -9.26
CA TRP A 53 -8.08 21.53 -9.21
C TRP A 53 -8.19 22.26 -7.87
N PRO A 54 -7.07 22.73 -7.30
CA PRO A 54 -7.09 23.47 -6.05
C PRO A 54 -7.80 24.81 -6.23
N VAL A 55 -8.56 25.21 -5.23
CA VAL A 55 -9.28 26.49 -5.17
C VAL A 55 -8.65 27.34 -4.07
N ASN A 56 -8.23 28.55 -4.41
CA ASN A 56 -7.48 29.45 -3.52
C ASN A 56 -6.23 28.77 -2.96
N PHE A 57 -5.23 28.57 -3.83
CA PHE A 57 -4.00 27.86 -3.51
C PHE A 57 -3.33 28.41 -2.23
N THR A 58 -3.16 27.53 -1.24
CA THR A 58 -2.49 27.86 0.02
C THR A 58 -1.71 26.67 0.56
N VAL A 59 -0.65 26.99 1.30
CA VAL A 59 0.19 26.02 2.03
C VAL A 59 0.02 26.15 3.55
N GLU A 60 -0.99 26.91 3.99
CA GLU A 60 -1.24 27.19 5.40
C GLU A 60 -1.53 25.91 6.20
N ALA A 61 -2.28 24.96 5.62
CA ALA A 61 -2.55 23.67 6.24
C ALA A 61 -1.25 22.91 6.59
N TYR A 62 -0.26 22.93 5.70
CA TYR A 62 1.05 22.31 5.92
C TYR A 62 1.84 23.03 7.01
N LYS A 63 1.83 24.37 7.03
CA LYS A 63 2.48 25.17 8.08
C LYS A 63 1.85 24.89 9.45
N PHE A 64 0.52 24.83 9.51
CA PHE A 64 -0.23 24.53 10.72
C PHE A 64 0.13 23.15 11.27
N LEU A 65 0.18 22.11 10.42
CA LEU A 65 0.57 20.76 10.82
C LEU A 65 2.04 20.69 11.29
N GLY A 66 2.94 21.39 10.61
CA GLY A 66 4.36 21.43 10.98
C GLY A 66 4.64 22.09 12.33
N GLN A 67 3.78 23.01 12.79
CA GLN A 67 3.88 23.63 14.11
C GLN A 67 3.36 22.73 15.25
N LYS A 68 2.60 21.67 14.95
CA LYS A 68 2.06 20.75 15.95
C LYS A 68 3.12 19.72 16.33
N VAL A 69 3.72 19.88 17.51
CA VAL A 69 4.71 18.93 18.06
C VAL A 69 4.16 17.50 18.11
N GLU A 70 2.88 17.33 18.46
CA GLU A 70 2.22 16.01 18.49
C GLU A 70 2.13 15.36 17.11
N PHE A 71 1.95 16.14 16.04
CA PHE A 71 1.92 15.62 14.67
C PHE A 71 3.29 15.08 14.26
N ILE A 72 4.36 15.85 14.50
CA ILE A 72 5.73 15.42 14.18
C ILE A 72 6.15 14.21 15.04
N ARG A 73 5.79 14.23 16.33
CA ARG A 73 6.06 13.11 17.24
C ARG A 73 5.35 11.83 16.80
N SER A 74 4.06 11.90 16.47
CA SER A 74 3.28 10.74 16.01
C SER A 74 3.80 10.19 14.68
N LEU A 75 4.18 11.05 13.75
CA LEU A 75 4.84 10.65 12.50
C LEU A 75 6.16 9.90 12.79
N GLY A 76 6.98 10.43 13.70
CA GLY A 76 8.23 9.81 14.13
C GLY A 76 8.02 8.43 14.77
N ILE A 77 7.04 8.30 15.67
CA ILE A 77 6.69 7.01 16.30
C ILE A 77 6.23 5.99 15.25
N SER A 78 5.42 6.42 14.27
CA SER A 78 4.95 5.55 13.18
C SER A 78 6.13 5.01 12.35
N ILE A 79 7.05 5.89 11.94
CA ILE A 79 8.26 5.51 11.20
C ILE A 79 9.13 4.58 12.02
N GLN A 80 9.37 4.90 13.30
CA GLN A 80 10.15 4.06 14.21
C GLN A 80 9.53 2.66 14.36
N ARG A 81 8.20 2.59 14.52
CA ARG A 81 7.47 1.33 14.64
C ARG A 81 7.58 0.47 13.40
N VAL A 82 7.46 1.06 12.20
CA VAL A 82 7.62 0.33 10.93
C VAL A 82 9.07 -0.14 10.80
N ALA A 83 10.05 0.74 11.00
CA ALA A 83 11.45 0.39 10.83
C ALA A 83 11.88 -0.74 11.79
N ILE A 84 11.66 -0.57 13.09
CA ILE A 84 12.03 -1.57 14.09
C ILE A 84 11.21 -2.85 13.90
N GLY A 85 9.90 -2.71 13.67
CA GLY A 85 8.99 -3.84 13.47
C GLY A 85 9.38 -4.68 12.27
N THR A 86 9.69 -4.06 11.12
CA THR A 86 10.14 -4.76 9.91
C THR A 86 11.48 -5.45 10.13
N VAL A 87 12.45 -4.79 10.76
CA VAL A 87 13.77 -5.41 11.03
C VAL A 87 13.63 -6.64 11.91
N ILE A 88 12.92 -6.53 13.03
CA ILE A 88 12.70 -7.65 13.96
C ILE A 88 11.92 -8.77 13.26
N ASN A 89 10.83 -8.43 12.56
CA ASN A 89 10.02 -9.41 11.84
C ASN A 89 10.85 -10.16 10.79
N MET A 90 11.64 -9.45 10.00
CA MET A 90 12.48 -10.04 8.97
C MET A 90 13.52 -11.00 9.56
N VAL A 91 14.18 -10.63 10.67
CA VAL A 91 15.11 -11.52 11.37
C VAL A 91 14.41 -12.78 11.88
N LEU A 92 13.25 -12.63 12.52
CA LEU A 92 12.47 -13.77 13.03
C LEU A 92 12.00 -14.69 11.90
N VAL A 93 11.51 -14.12 10.79
CA VAL A 93 11.11 -14.87 9.59
C VAL A 93 12.31 -15.60 9.00
N PHE A 94 13.49 -15.00 8.90
CA PHE A 94 14.67 -15.68 8.36
C PHE A 94 15.10 -16.88 9.21
N ILE A 95 15.18 -16.70 10.53
CA ILE A 95 15.60 -17.76 11.45
C ILE A 95 14.59 -18.92 11.46
N THR A 96 13.30 -18.63 11.30
CA THR A 96 12.24 -19.65 11.32
C THR A 96 11.98 -20.30 9.95
N ALA A 97 11.97 -19.52 8.87
CA ALA A 97 11.69 -20.02 7.53
C ALA A 97 12.85 -20.83 6.94
N TYR A 98 14.11 -20.51 7.29
CA TYR A 98 15.27 -21.23 6.74
C TYR A 98 15.28 -22.72 7.10
N PRO A 99 15.15 -23.14 8.39
CA PRO A 99 15.05 -24.56 8.74
C PRO A 99 13.83 -25.24 8.10
N LEU A 100 12.70 -24.54 7.99
CA LEU A 100 11.47 -25.07 7.38
C LEU A 100 11.57 -25.28 5.87
N SER A 101 12.48 -24.56 5.20
CA SER A 101 12.76 -24.73 3.77
C SER A 101 13.53 -26.02 3.44
N LYS A 102 14.17 -26.64 4.44
CA LYS A 102 14.96 -27.87 4.26
C LYS A 102 14.06 -29.11 4.22
N SER A 103 14.54 -30.17 3.56
CA SER A 103 13.79 -31.43 3.44
C SER A 103 13.62 -32.10 4.81
N ASN A 104 12.62 -32.97 4.95
CA ASN A 104 12.37 -33.72 6.19
C ASN A 104 13.57 -34.59 6.63
N ALA A 105 14.46 -34.97 5.69
CA ALA A 105 15.69 -35.71 5.99
C ALA A 105 16.75 -34.84 6.70
N GLN A 106 16.76 -33.53 6.44
CA GLN A 106 17.66 -32.56 7.07
C GLN A 106 17.06 -31.92 8.32
N PHE A 107 15.73 -31.83 8.39
CA PHE A 107 15.00 -31.33 9.55
C PHE A 107 13.83 -32.24 9.89
N GLY A 108 14.06 -33.24 10.75
CA GLY A 108 13.06 -34.28 11.08
C GLY A 108 11.79 -33.75 11.77
N TRP A 109 11.85 -32.57 12.39
CA TRP A 109 10.72 -31.95 13.10
C TRP A 109 9.93 -30.95 12.24
N ARG A 110 10.26 -30.79 10.95
CA ARG A 110 9.64 -29.84 10.03
C ARG A 110 8.11 -29.90 10.05
N THR A 111 7.55 -31.10 9.89
CA THR A 111 6.10 -31.30 9.80
C THR A 111 5.37 -30.79 11.05
N LYS A 112 5.94 -31.00 12.26
CA LYS A 112 5.33 -30.53 13.51
C LYS A 112 5.35 -29.00 13.61
N TYR A 113 6.47 -28.36 13.27
CA TYR A 113 6.59 -26.91 13.28
C TYR A 113 5.69 -26.23 12.24
N VAL A 114 5.59 -26.79 11.02
CA VAL A 114 4.64 -26.29 10.00
C VAL A 114 3.21 -26.36 10.53
N TRP A 115 2.80 -27.49 11.10
CA TRP A 115 1.45 -27.62 11.68
C TRP A 115 1.20 -26.62 12.80
N TYR A 116 2.18 -26.36 13.66
CA TYR A 116 2.09 -25.31 14.69
C TYR A 116 1.83 -23.92 14.07
N PHE A 117 2.60 -23.49 13.07
CA PHE A 117 2.40 -22.20 12.40
C PHE A 117 1.06 -22.13 11.65
N VAL A 118 0.67 -23.22 10.99
CA VAL A 118 -0.63 -23.32 10.29
C VAL A 118 -1.78 -23.15 11.27
N ILE A 119 -1.72 -23.77 12.45
CA ILE A 119 -2.74 -23.59 13.49
C ILE A 119 -2.84 -22.11 13.88
N THR A 120 -1.74 -21.41 14.11
CA THR A 120 -1.79 -19.97 14.44
C THR A 120 -2.33 -19.09 13.31
N MET A 121 -2.18 -19.50 12.05
CA MET A 121 -2.73 -18.77 10.88
C MET A 121 -4.25 -18.92 10.77
N PHE A 122 -4.79 -20.10 11.08
CA PHE A 122 -6.22 -20.39 10.95
C PHE A 122 -7.02 -20.07 12.21
N PHE A 123 -6.44 -20.27 13.38
CA PHE A 123 -7.11 -20.09 14.67
C PHE A 123 -6.77 -18.77 15.35
N GLY A 124 -5.79 -18.02 14.81
CA GLY A 124 -5.35 -16.74 15.36
C GLY A 124 -4.61 -16.91 16.69
N GLY A 125 -3.50 -16.18 16.87
CA GLY A 125 -2.91 -15.98 18.21
C GLY A 125 -3.72 -15.03 19.09
N GLY A 126 -5.00 -14.84 18.76
CA GLY A 126 -6.00 -13.89 19.23
C GLY A 126 -7.24 -14.00 18.36
#